data_AF-R9LBL6-F1
#
_entry.id   AF-R9LBL6-F1
#
_cell.length_a   1.000
_cell.length_b   1.000
_cell.length_c   1.000
_cell.angle_alpha   90.00
_cell.angle_beta   90.00
_cell.angle_gamma   90.00
#
_symmetry.space_group_name_H-M   'P 1'
#
loop_
_entity.id
_entity.type
_entity.pdbx_description
1 polymer ?
#
loop_
_entity_poly.entity_id
_entity_poly.type
_entity_poly.pdbx_seq_one_letter_code
_entity_poly.pdbx_strand_id
1 'polypeptide(L)'
;MGMKMQRKFSFFSIFMAVIIAVTGCGGTQGETEQTETKVASEQDMIQQSMFGRGEDFGALLVSQGITLPVSTTKVFVNQAGYISNREKKVMFFGEQLGNTFRVVSQADKTVVYTGRIEEGRLDEISGCYLSEGDFSEVTDMGTYYIETDIVGQSYPFGITPDGYENMFVGMLKNVSDVQLVEDAQGICDISFGMHAIMYAMQCNGSLFEEAYKQFGEEEKDRQLVSQLLYFAGWLKGHQGTDGSLYGDYEATAAFCGIMAMSRDMFGRYEASVSKEYKEAADKAWAWLSKQECDTDVRKNARFYAAVQLFRVQFNEEYKTIVETFLKEKNEDYSAQRFVFYGVIAYISAGENTDRDLCTHIMKDLVDRNEDTGNAAKNDAFFGTGKRSVYDNLYNMLLLCFINDITPSKEYTEIIENTIQYMGGLNENGVCYIDESGAWKELSETSDRNLEWNGILLFGMSDMLKNLIDIEKDW
;
A
#
# COMPACT_ATOMS: atom_id res chain seq x y z
N MET A 1 -59.69 1.03 12.00
CA MET A 1 -59.37 1.94 13.12
C MET A 1 -57.88 2.22 12.96
N GLY A 2 -57.42 3.18 12.16
CA GLY A 2 -57.68 4.64 12.21
C GLY A 2 -56.49 5.28 12.94
N MET A 3 -55.74 6.26 12.43
CA MET A 3 -55.95 7.14 11.28
C MET A 3 -54.59 7.72 10.79
N LYS A 4 -54.49 8.19 9.53
CA LYS A 4 -53.33 8.92 8.99
C LYS A 4 -53.13 10.28 9.67
N MET A 5 -51.90 10.82 9.64
CA MET A 5 -51.71 12.27 9.57
C MET A 5 -50.52 12.65 8.68
N GLN A 6 -50.82 13.26 7.53
CA GLN A 6 -49.86 14.05 6.74
C GLN A 6 -49.85 15.49 7.24
N ARG A 7 -48.77 16.24 7.00
CA ARG A 7 -48.87 17.70 6.87
C ARG A 7 -47.95 18.22 5.78
N LYS A 8 -48.57 18.86 4.77
CA LYS A 8 -47.90 19.69 3.76
C LYS A 8 -47.72 21.10 4.34
N PHE A 9 -46.70 21.83 3.87
CA PHE A 9 -46.81 23.27 3.65
C PHE A 9 -46.16 23.64 2.31
N SER A 10 -46.44 24.84 1.81
CA SER A 10 -46.54 25.12 0.37
C SER A 10 -45.90 26.44 0.00
N PHE A 11 -45.26 26.46 -1.19
CA PHE A 11 -45.02 27.59 -2.10
C PHE A 11 -44.73 28.99 -1.53
N PHE A 12 -43.63 29.59 -2.00
CA PHE A 12 -43.74 30.88 -2.67
C PHE A 12 -42.79 30.94 -3.88
N SER A 13 -43.30 31.43 -5.01
CA SER A 13 -42.56 31.62 -6.26
C SER A 13 -42.48 33.11 -6.57
N ILE A 14 -41.33 33.61 -7.01
CA ILE A 14 -41.24 34.88 -7.75
C ILE A 14 -40.36 34.66 -8.98
N PHE A 15 -40.85 35.19 -10.09
CA PHE A 15 -40.35 35.02 -11.45
C PHE A 15 -40.19 36.44 -12.02
N MET A 16 -39.03 36.82 -12.57
CA MET A 16 -38.98 37.77 -13.68
C MET A 16 -37.59 37.88 -14.31
N ALA A 17 -37.57 37.77 -15.64
CA ALA A 17 -36.45 38.14 -16.49
C ALA A 17 -36.79 39.44 -17.23
N VAL A 18 -35.79 40.26 -17.57
CA VAL A 18 -35.86 41.20 -18.69
C VAL A 18 -34.50 41.28 -19.38
N ILE A 19 -34.49 41.10 -20.69
CA ILE A 19 -33.37 41.40 -21.60
C ILE A 19 -33.64 42.77 -22.23
N ILE A 20 -32.65 43.68 -22.26
CA ILE A 20 -32.57 44.74 -23.27
C ILE A 20 -31.11 44.89 -23.70
N ALA A 21 -30.86 44.71 -25.00
CA ALA A 21 -29.67 45.23 -25.69
C ALA A 21 -30.04 46.51 -26.45
N VAL A 22 -29.06 47.30 -26.94
CA VAL A 22 -29.01 47.90 -28.30
C VAL A 22 -28.01 49.09 -28.40
N THR A 23 -26.99 48.87 -29.23
CA THR A 23 -26.19 49.81 -30.09
C THR A 23 -25.53 51.09 -29.55
N GLY A 24 -24.31 51.33 -30.01
CA GLY A 24 -23.68 52.65 -30.04
C GLY A 24 -23.82 53.40 -31.39
N CYS A 25 -23.15 54.55 -31.45
CA CYS A 25 -22.80 55.41 -32.61
C CYS A 25 -21.59 56.25 -32.12
N GLY A 26 -20.69 56.84 -32.91
CA GLY A 26 -20.56 57.04 -34.36
C GLY A 26 -19.67 58.28 -34.53
N GLY A 27 -18.55 58.21 -35.26
CA GLY A 27 -17.50 59.25 -35.25
C GLY A 27 -17.57 60.27 -36.39
N THR A 28 -16.71 61.30 -36.34
CA THR A 28 -16.33 62.17 -37.48
C THR A 28 -14.95 62.83 -37.30
N GLN A 29 -14.37 63.35 -38.39
CA GLN A 29 -12.94 63.62 -38.61
C GLN A 29 -12.47 65.05 -38.27
N GLY A 30 -11.14 65.27 -38.19
CA GLY A 30 -10.51 66.59 -38.21
C GLY A 30 -9.01 66.59 -37.83
N GLU A 31 -8.24 67.57 -38.32
CA GLU A 31 -6.77 67.64 -38.23
C GLU A 31 -6.31 68.89 -37.42
N THR A 32 -5.04 69.16 -37.07
CA THR A 32 -3.73 68.62 -37.53
C THR A 32 -2.69 68.65 -36.38
N GLU A 33 -1.42 68.42 -36.69
CA GLU A 33 -0.18 68.73 -35.93
C GLU A 33 -0.20 70.07 -35.12
N GLN A 34 0.49 70.28 -33.99
CA GLN A 34 1.74 69.69 -33.48
C GLN A 34 2.02 70.06 -31.98
N THR A 35 2.85 69.22 -31.32
CA THR A 35 3.80 69.52 -30.21
C THR A 35 3.31 69.87 -28.77
N GLU A 36 3.57 68.91 -27.86
CA GLU A 36 3.93 69.01 -26.43
C GLU A 36 3.14 69.92 -25.46
N THR A 37 2.35 69.28 -24.59
CA THR A 37 2.66 69.08 -23.14
C THR A 37 1.36 68.70 -22.42
N LYS A 38 1.20 67.45 -21.99
CA LYS A 38 0.08 67.08 -21.10
C LYS A 38 0.35 65.84 -20.26
N VAL A 39 0.21 66.08 -18.96
CA VAL A 39 -0.08 65.16 -17.85
C VAL A 39 -0.68 63.81 -18.29
N ALA A 40 -0.07 62.71 -17.87
CA ALA A 40 -0.58 61.35 -18.08
C ALA A 40 -1.97 61.16 -17.46
N SER A 41 -2.80 60.35 -18.10
CA SER A 41 -4.20 60.16 -17.69
C SER A 41 -4.33 59.24 -16.48
N GLU A 42 -5.38 59.39 -15.67
CA GLU A 42 -5.65 58.49 -14.53
C GLU A 42 -5.89 57.03 -14.96
N GLN A 43 -6.15 56.75 -16.24
CA GLN A 43 -6.36 55.39 -16.75
C GLN A 43 -5.04 54.62 -16.95
N ASP A 44 -3.94 55.29 -17.28
CA ASP A 44 -2.62 54.64 -17.40
C ASP A 44 -2.10 54.15 -16.05
N MET A 45 -2.45 54.84 -14.95
CA MET A 45 -2.12 54.40 -13.58
C MET A 45 -2.92 53.18 -13.11
N ILE A 46 -4.11 52.93 -13.68
CA ILE A 46 -4.92 51.74 -13.35
C ILE A 46 -4.33 50.49 -14.04
N GLN A 47 -3.74 50.63 -15.23
CA GLN A 47 -3.20 49.49 -15.97
C GLN A 47 -1.80 49.06 -15.51
N GLN A 48 -0.98 49.98 -14.95
CA GLN A 48 0.31 49.64 -14.33
C GLN A 48 0.24 49.19 -12.86
N SER A 49 -0.90 49.37 -12.17
CA SER A 49 -1.06 48.91 -10.78
C SER A 49 -1.62 47.47 -10.68
N MET A 50 -2.24 46.94 -11.73
CA MET A 50 -2.90 45.61 -11.71
C MET A 50 -1.98 44.41 -11.95
N PHE A 51 -0.72 44.64 -12.38
CA PHE A 51 0.29 43.59 -12.60
C PHE A 51 1.58 43.85 -11.79
N GLY A 52 1.43 44.54 -10.65
CA GLY A 52 2.51 45.17 -9.88
C GLY A 52 2.93 44.45 -8.60
N ARG A 53 2.59 43.18 -8.40
CA ARG A 53 3.15 42.27 -7.38
C ARG A 53 2.75 40.83 -7.68
N GLY A 54 3.58 39.87 -7.29
CA GLY A 54 3.25 38.46 -7.38
C GLY A 54 2.18 38.10 -6.35
N GLU A 55 0.91 38.19 -6.73
CA GLU A 55 -0.20 37.64 -5.96
C GLU A 55 -0.42 36.19 -6.36
N ASP A 56 -0.22 35.29 -5.41
CA ASP A 56 -0.56 33.87 -5.57
C ASP A 56 -2.09 33.73 -5.61
N PHE A 57 -2.63 33.64 -6.82
CA PHE A 57 -4.05 33.39 -7.05
C PHE A 57 -4.53 32.07 -6.42
N GLY A 58 -3.64 31.09 -6.19
CA GLY A 58 -3.95 29.87 -5.45
C GLY A 58 -4.34 30.17 -4.00
N ALA A 59 -3.51 30.91 -3.27
CA ALA A 59 -3.82 31.38 -1.92
C ALA A 59 -5.11 32.22 -1.87
N LEU A 60 -5.37 33.06 -2.88
CA LEU A 60 -6.61 33.84 -2.97
C LEU A 60 -7.84 32.93 -3.11
N LEU A 61 -7.82 31.95 -4.02
CA LEU A 61 -8.92 31.00 -4.24
C LEU A 61 -9.21 30.16 -2.97
N VAL A 62 -8.15 29.63 -2.34
CA VAL A 62 -8.25 28.90 -1.06
C VAL A 62 -8.87 29.77 0.04
N SER A 63 -8.47 31.06 0.13
CA SER A 63 -9.02 31.98 1.14
C SER A 63 -10.51 32.29 0.95
N GLN A 64 -11.04 32.14 -0.27
CA GLN A 64 -12.47 32.29 -0.58
C GLN A 64 -13.24 30.96 -0.50
N GLY A 65 -12.62 29.87 -0.04
CA GLY A 65 -13.24 28.55 0.01
C GLY A 65 -13.50 27.93 -1.37
N ILE A 66 -12.88 28.47 -2.43
CA ILE A 66 -12.97 27.93 -3.78
C ILE A 66 -11.90 26.84 -3.90
N THR A 67 -12.31 25.60 -3.68
CA THR A 67 -11.49 24.46 -4.09
C THR A 67 -11.46 24.41 -5.63
N LEU A 68 -10.27 24.22 -6.20
CA LEU A 68 -10.18 23.85 -7.61
C LEU A 68 -10.89 22.50 -7.79
N PRO A 69 -11.77 22.33 -8.79
CA PRO A 69 -12.36 21.03 -9.07
C PRO A 69 -11.25 20.07 -9.47
N VAL A 70 -10.95 19.09 -8.62
CA VAL A 70 -10.04 18.00 -8.95
C VAL A 70 -10.73 17.16 -10.03
N SER A 71 -10.26 17.28 -11.26
CA SER A 71 -10.74 16.47 -12.38
C SER A 71 -10.16 15.07 -12.25
N THR A 72 -10.73 14.25 -11.37
CA THR A 72 -10.44 12.81 -11.34
C THR A 72 -10.88 12.18 -12.66
N THR A 73 -10.07 11.25 -13.18
CA THR A 73 -10.51 10.44 -14.32
C THR A 73 -11.67 9.53 -13.90
N LYS A 74 -12.37 8.96 -14.89
CA LYS A 74 -13.38 7.91 -14.71
C LYS A 74 -12.98 6.61 -15.40
N VAL A 75 -11.72 6.51 -15.80
CA VAL A 75 -11.14 5.37 -16.50
C VAL A 75 -9.89 4.95 -15.72
N PHE A 76 -10.05 3.96 -14.85
CA PHE A 76 -9.04 3.50 -13.91
C PHE A 76 -8.30 2.31 -14.48
N VAL A 77 -6.98 2.33 -14.31
CA VAL A 77 -6.02 1.36 -14.84
C VAL A 77 -4.96 1.11 -13.80
N ASN A 78 -4.26 -0.02 -13.88
CA ASN A 78 -3.01 -0.19 -13.16
C ASN A 78 -1.95 0.74 -13.76
N GLN A 79 -1.61 1.83 -13.06
CA GLN A 79 -0.62 2.81 -13.48
C GLN A 79 0.81 2.25 -13.33
N ALA A 80 1.02 1.28 -12.42
CA ALA A 80 2.27 0.53 -12.34
C ALA A 80 2.49 -0.42 -13.54
N GLY A 81 1.48 -0.60 -14.40
CA GLY A 81 1.57 -1.29 -15.70
C GLY A 81 0.90 -2.67 -15.74
N TYR A 82 1.03 -3.33 -16.88
CA TYR A 82 0.44 -4.65 -17.15
C TYR A 82 1.46 -5.59 -17.80
N ILE A 83 1.32 -6.89 -17.53
CA ILE A 83 2.20 -7.91 -18.12
C ILE A 83 1.70 -8.32 -19.51
N SER A 84 2.59 -8.31 -20.50
CA SER A 84 2.31 -8.55 -21.93
C SER A 84 1.39 -9.75 -22.19
N ASN A 85 1.63 -10.91 -21.57
CA ASN A 85 0.86 -12.14 -21.80
C ASN A 85 -0.12 -12.50 -20.66
N ARG A 86 -0.45 -11.55 -19.76
CA ARG A 86 -1.46 -11.74 -18.69
C ARG A 86 -2.75 -10.99 -18.98
N GLU A 87 -3.75 -11.24 -18.13
CA GLU A 87 -5.04 -10.55 -18.12
C GLU A 87 -4.87 -9.04 -17.88
N LYS A 88 -5.68 -8.21 -18.55
CA LYS A 88 -5.60 -6.74 -18.47
C LYS A 88 -6.99 -6.13 -18.41
N LYS A 89 -7.34 -5.61 -17.22
CA LYS A 89 -8.62 -4.96 -16.94
C LYS A 89 -8.50 -3.45 -16.87
N VAL A 90 -9.50 -2.75 -17.40
CA VAL A 90 -9.78 -1.33 -17.14
C VAL A 90 -11.12 -1.22 -16.43
N MET A 91 -11.18 -0.35 -15.42
CA MET A 91 -12.41 -0.05 -14.69
C MET A 91 -12.97 1.31 -15.10
N PHE A 92 -14.29 1.41 -15.22
CA PHE A 92 -14.99 2.62 -15.64
C PHE A 92 -16.00 3.06 -14.58
N PHE A 93 -16.02 4.35 -14.28
CA PHE A 93 -16.82 4.92 -13.19
C PHE A 93 -18.04 5.71 -13.67
N GLY A 94 -19.24 5.27 -13.25
CA GLY A 94 -20.53 5.91 -13.49
C GLY A 94 -21.39 5.24 -14.56
N GLU A 95 -22.63 5.72 -14.71
CA GLU A 95 -23.65 5.08 -15.57
C GLU A 95 -23.55 5.45 -17.07
N GLN A 96 -22.90 6.58 -17.40
CA GLN A 96 -22.89 7.16 -18.75
C GLN A 96 -21.51 7.02 -19.40
N LEU A 97 -21.17 5.79 -19.80
CA LEU A 97 -19.83 5.42 -20.29
C LEU A 97 -19.74 5.28 -21.82
N GLY A 98 -20.84 4.89 -22.45
CA GLY A 98 -20.85 4.39 -23.82
C GLY A 98 -20.68 2.87 -23.84
N ASN A 99 -20.43 2.30 -25.02
CA ASN A 99 -20.37 0.84 -25.21
C ASN A 99 -18.96 0.32 -25.52
N THR A 100 -18.00 1.21 -25.78
CA THR A 100 -16.69 0.86 -26.33
C THR A 100 -15.61 1.78 -25.78
N PHE A 101 -14.40 1.24 -25.65
CA PHE A 101 -13.20 1.98 -25.31
C PHE A 101 -12.09 1.66 -26.32
N ARG A 102 -11.06 2.51 -26.37
CA ARG A 102 -9.91 2.36 -27.26
C ARG A 102 -8.63 2.29 -26.44
N VAL A 103 -7.74 1.36 -26.76
CA VAL A 103 -6.35 1.40 -26.28
C VAL A 103 -5.54 2.19 -27.29
N VAL A 104 -4.88 3.26 -26.84
CA VAL A 104 -4.18 4.20 -27.71
C VAL A 104 -2.71 4.26 -27.33
N SER A 105 -1.84 4.05 -28.32
CA SER A 105 -0.39 4.20 -28.19
C SER A 105 -0.05 5.65 -27.79
N GLN A 106 0.72 5.83 -26.72
CA GLN A 106 1.10 7.17 -26.28
C GLN A 106 2.09 7.83 -27.27
N ALA A 107 2.92 7.03 -27.96
CA ALA A 107 4.02 7.49 -28.79
C ALA A 107 3.56 8.14 -30.12
N ASP A 108 2.61 7.51 -30.82
CA ASP A 108 2.15 7.92 -32.15
C ASP A 108 0.64 8.19 -32.24
N LYS A 109 -0.09 8.03 -31.12
CA LYS A 109 -1.55 8.20 -30.99
C LYS A 109 -2.37 7.24 -31.87
N THR A 110 -1.79 6.12 -32.27
CA THR A 110 -2.54 5.07 -32.98
C THR A 110 -3.46 4.30 -32.03
N VAL A 111 -4.68 4.02 -32.49
CA VAL A 111 -5.59 3.11 -31.80
C VAL A 111 -5.15 1.69 -32.12
N VAL A 112 -4.62 0.97 -31.12
CA VAL A 112 -4.13 -0.41 -31.30
C VAL A 112 -5.20 -1.46 -31.02
N TYR A 113 -6.21 -1.12 -30.21
CA TYR A 113 -7.32 -2.00 -29.88
C TYR A 113 -8.60 -1.20 -29.62
N THR A 114 -9.76 -1.83 -29.85
CA THR A 114 -11.08 -1.28 -29.51
C THR A 114 -11.88 -2.36 -28.78
N GLY A 115 -12.02 -2.19 -27.47
CA GLY A 115 -12.74 -3.12 -26.59
C GLY A 115 -14.18 -2.69 -26.35
N ARG A 116 -14.95 -3.58 -25.74
CA ARG A 116 -16.32 -3.33 -25.28
C ARG A 116 -16.31 -2.98 -23.79
N ILE A 117 -17.07 -1.96 -23.40
CA ILE A 117 -17.37 -1.69 -22.00
C ILE A 117 -18.51 -2.63 -21.58
N GLU A 118 -18.31 -3.38 -20.50
CA GLU A 118 -19.29 -4.34 -20.00
C GLU A 118 -20.51 -3.64 -19.39
N GLU A 119 -21.63 -4.38 -19.28
CA GLU A 119 -22.83 -3.87 -18.60
C GLU A 119 -22.52 -3.68 -17.12
N GLY A 120 -22.37 -2.41 -16.71
CA GLY A 120 -22.00 -2.08 -15.35
C GLY A 120 -23.09 -2.42 -14.36
N ARG A 121 -22.72 -2.44 -13.08
CA ARG A 121 -23.62 -2.70 -11.95
C ARG A 121 -23.29 -1.76 -10.80
N LEU A 122 -24.25 -1.58 -9.90
CA LEU A 122 -23.98 -0.96 -8.61
C LEU A 122 -23.06 -1.89 -7.81
N ASP A 123 -21.91 -1.38 -7.42
CA ASP A 123 -20.99 -2.02 -6.50
C ASP A 123 -21.43 -1.75 -5.06
N GLU A 124 -21.76 -2.79 -4.31
CA GLU A 124 -22.29 -2.64 -2.93
C GLU A 124 -21.22 -2.17 -1.92
N ILE A 125 -19.93 -2.38 -2.22
CA ILE A 125 -18.81 -2.03 -1.34
C ILE A 125 -18.53 -0.51 -1.36
N SER A 126 -18.38 0.09 -2.56
CA SER A 126 -18.14 1.52 -2.75
C SER A 126 -19.42 2.35 -2.90
N GLY A 127 -20.57 1.72 -3.15
CA GLY A 127 -21.82 2.39 -3.48
C GLY A 127 -21.82 3.06 -4.87
N CYS A 128 -20.83 2.78 -5.71
CA CYS A 128 -20.64 3.41 -7.01
C CYS A 128 -21.08 2.50 -8.17
N TYR A 129 -21.43 3.09 -9.32
CA TYR A 129 -21.70 2.30 -10.53
C TYR A 129 -20.38 2.03 -11.25
N LEU A 130 -20.03 0.76 -11.44
CA LEU A 130 -18.78 0.35 -12.07
C LEU A 130 -19.05 -0.56 -13.27
N SER A 131 -18.26 -0.39 -14.33
CA SER A 131 -18.14 -1.32 -15.46
C SER A 131 -16.68 -1.75 -15.61
N GLU A 132 -16.45 -2.94 -16.14
CA GLU A 132 -15.13 -3.44 -16.53
C GLU A 132 -14.96 -3.47 -18.05
N GLY A 133 -13.73 -3.72 -18.50
CA GLY A 133 -13.41 -4.01 -19.89
C GLY A 133 -12.06 -4.73 -19.98
N ASP A 134 -12.02 -5.78 -20.79
CA ASP A 134 -10.79 -6.54 -21.08
C ASP A 134 -10.06 -5.97 -22.30
N PHE A 135 -8.74 -5.84 -22.19
CA PHE A 135 -7.84 -5.58 -23.32
C PHE A 135 -6.61 -6.50 -23.31
N SER A 136 -6.79 -7.72 -22.82
CA SER A 136 -5.75 -8.73 -22.68
C SER A 136 -5.08 -9.08 -24.02
N GLU A 137 -5.82 -8.96 -25.14
CA GLU A 137 -5.32 -9.10 -26.51
C GLU A 137 -4.18 -8.13 -26.88
N VAL A 138 -4.03 -7.00 -26.17
CA VAL A 138 -2.89 -6.08 -26.39
C VAL A 138 -1.67 -6.62 -25.67
N THR A 139 -0.79 -7.28 -26.42
CA THR A 139 0.46 -7.88 -25.92
C THR A 139 1.71 -7.09 -26.31
N ASP A 140 1.63 -6.22 -27.33
CA ASP A 140 2.74 -5.39 -27.78
C ASP A 140 3.28 -4.49 -26.65
N MET A 141 4.60 -4.41 -26.56
CA MET A 141 5.28 -3.61 -25.53
C MET A 141 5.21 -2.11 -25.86
N GLY A 142 4.92 -1.29 -24.88
CA GLY A 142 4.86 0.16 -25.05
C GLY A 142 4.17 0.88 -23.90
N THR A 143 3.96 2.19 -24.08
CA THR A 143 3.16 3.01 -23.16
C THR A 143 1.84 3.38 -23.84
N TYR A 144 0.73 3.15 -23.15
CA TYR A 144 -0.62 3.27 -23.67
C TYR A 144 -1.49 4.11 -22.72
N TYR A 145 -2.67 4.50 -23.20
CA TYR A 145 -3.76 5.00 -22.37
C TYR A 145 -5.10 4.51 -22.94
N ILE A 146 -6.11 4.40 -22.09
CA ILE A 146 -7.48 4.10 -22.51
C ILE A 146 -8.19 5.40 -22.86
N GLU A 147 -8.98 5.39 -23.93
CA GLU A 147 -9.85 6.49 -24.33
C GLU A 147 -11.30 6.01 -24.50
N THR A 148 -12.25 6.84 -24.06
CA THR A 148 -13.70 6.66 -24.25
C THR A 148 -14.31 7.89 -24.93
N ASP A 149 -15.43 7.71 -25.62
CA ASP A 149 -16.12 8.82 -26.28
C ASP A 149 -16.90 9.74 -25.32
N ILE A 150 -17.15 9.30 -24.07
CA ILE A 150 -18.03 10.02 -23.13
C ILE A 150 -17.30 10.49 -21.87
N VAL A 151 -16.47 9.65 -21.24
CA VAL A 151 -15.87 9.95 -19.92
C VAL A 151 -14.38 10.31 -19.96
N GLY A 152 -13.81 10.44 -21.15
CA GLY A 152 -12.42 10.87 -21.36
C GLY A 152 -11.42 9.72 -21.36
N GLN A 153 -10.24 9.99 -20.79
CA GLN A 153 -9.04 9.14 -20.91
C GLN A 153 -8.52 8.70 -19.53
N SER A 154 -7.84 7.54 -19.49
CA SER A 154 -7.10 7.09 -18.30
C SER A 154 -5.77 7.85 -18.14
N TYR A 155 -5.11 7.64 -17.00
CA TYR A 155 -3.67 7.87 -16.91
C TYR A 155 -2.91 6.91 -17.85
N PRO A 156 -1.69 7.28 -18.29
CA PRO A 156 -0.85 6.38 -19.07
C PRO A 156 -0.36 5.20 -18.23
N PHE A 157 -0.09 4.06 -18.89
CA PHE A 157 0.43 2.85 -18.27
C PHE A 157 1.37 2.12 -19.24
N GLY A 158 2.31 1.34 -18.70
CA GLY A 158 3.19 0.46 -19.48
C GLY A 158 2.56 -0.92 -19.74
N ILE A 159 2.89 -1.52 -20.88
CA ILE A 159 2.79 -2.97 -21.11
C ILE A 159 4.21 -3.50 -21.33
N THR A 160 4.66 -4.41 -20.46
CA THR A 160 6.02 -4.98 -20.47
C THR A 160 5.98 -6.49 -20.17
N PRO A 161 7.00 -7.28 -20.53
CA PRO A 161 7.07 -8.69 -20.13
C PRO A 161 7.50 -8.86 -18.67
N ASP A 162 8.23 -7.89 -18.12
CA ASP A 162 9.02 -7.94 -16.88
C ASP A 162 8.59 -6.86 -15.86
N GLY A 163 7.33 -6.40 -15.95
CA GLY A 163 6.82 -5.28 -15.13
C GLY A 163 6.86 -5.57 -13.62
N TYR A 164 6.52 -6.79 -13.21
CA TYR A 164 6.54 -7.19 -11.82
C TYR A 164 7.98 -7.37 -11.29
N GLU A 165 8.89 -7.93 -12.08
CA GLU A 165 10.31 -8.06 -11.74
C GLU A 165 10.97 -6.70 -11.54
N ASN A 166 10.69 -5.74 -12.43
CA ASN A 166 11.18 -4.36 -12.30
C ASN A 166 10.60 -3.66 -11.08
N MET A 167 9.29 -3.79 -10.83
CA MET A 167 8.63 -3.23 -9.63
C MET A 167 9.20 -3.85 -8.34
N PHE A 168 9.48 -5.15 -8.31
CA PHE A 168 10.11 -5.84 -7.18
C PHE A 168 11.55 -5.35 -6.92
N VAL A 169 12.37 -5.21 -7.97
CA VAL A 169 13.70 -4.60 -7.88
C VAL A 169 13.63 -3.16 -7.38
N GLY A 170 12.61 -2.41 -7.81
CA GLY A 170 12.29 -1.07 -7.32
C GLY A 170 11.96 -1.04 -5.82
N MET A 171 11.04 -1.89 -5.37
CA MET A 171 10.71 -2.05 -3.94
C MET A 171 11.96 -2.39 -3.10
N LEU A 172 12.86 -3.25 -3.58
CA LEU A 172 14.11 -3.56 -2.88
C LEU A 172 15.02 -2.34 -2.74
N LYS A 173 15.09 -1.48 -3.78
CA LYS A 173 15.89 -0.25 -3.76
C LYS A 173 15.30 0.85 -2.88
N ASN A 174 13.99 0.78 -2.60
CA ASN A 174 13.20 1.77 -1.86
C ASN A 174 12.75 1.28 -0.47
N VAL A 175 13.10 0.04 -0.07
CA VAL A 175 12.65 -0.61 1.18
C VAL A 175 12.89 0.23 2.45
N SER A 176 13.94 1.06 2.45
CA SER A 176 14.31 1.93 3.56
C SER A 176 13.89 3.39 3.41
N ASP A 177 13.07 3.71 2.39
CA ASP A 177 12.43 5.03 2.24
C ASP A 177 11.23 5.16 3.20
N VAL A 178 11.54 5.17 4.50
CA VAL A 178 10.60 5.26 5.61
C VAL A 178 11.16 6.20 6.68
N GLN A 179 10.29 6.98 7.32
CA GLN A 179 10.71 7.83 8.42
C GLN A 179 11.00 6.98 9.66
N LEU A 180 12.21 7.10 10.20
CA LEU A 180 12.55 6.55 11.52
C LEU A 180 11.97 7.46 12.60
N VAL A 181 10.98 6.95 13.33
CA VAL A 181 10.34 7.67 14.44
C VAL A 181 10.99 7.25 15.76
N GLU A 182 11.54 8.21 16.50
CA GLU A 182 12.22 7.99 17.78
C GLU A 182 11.22 7.88 18.95
N ASP A 183 10.30 6.91 18.87
CA ASP A 183 9.36 6.57 19.94
C ASP A 183 9.06 5.05 20.02
N ALA A 184 8.20 4.66 20.96
CA ALA A 184 7.82 3.26 21.17
C ALA A 184 7.13 2.61 19.95
N GLN A 185 6.34 3.37 19.19
CA GLN A 185 5.65 2.86 17.99
C GLN A 185 6.65 2.65 16.85
N GLY A 186 7.59 3.58 16.65
CA GLY A 186 8.67 3.44 15.67
C GLY A 186 9.56 2.22 15.93
N ILE A 187 9.86 1.92 17.20
CA ILE A 187 10.56 0.66 17.57
C ILE A 187 9.77 -0.58 17.14
N CYS A 188 8.45 -0.60 17.37
CA CYS A 188 7.58 -1.69 16.92
C CYS A 188 7.60 -1.80 15.39
N ASP A 189 7.38 -0.69 14.67
CA ASP A 189 7.25 -0.67 13.22
C ASP A 189 8.52 -1.12 12.49
N ILE A 190 9.69 -0.70 12.96
CA ILE A 190 10.97 -1.21 12.46
C ILE A 190 11.14 -2.70 12.82
N SER A 191 10.77 -3.11 14.04
CA SER A 191 10.89 -4.51 14.45
C SER A 191 10.02 -5.47 13.61
N PHE A 192 8.77 -5.10 13.32
CA PHE A 192 7.88 -5.93 12.50
C PHE A 192 8.19 -5.86 11.00
N GLY A 193 8.62 -4.71 10.50
CA GLY A 193 9.16 -4.60 9.13
C GLY A 193 10.40 -5.46 8.91
N MET A 194 11.35 -5.41 9.83
CA MET A 194 12.49 -6.34 9.81
C MET A 194 12.04 -7.81 9.85
N HIS A 195 10.98 -8.16 10.59
CA HIS A 195 10.44 -9.53 10.63
C HIS A 195 9.89 -9.92 9.25
N ALA A 196 8.97 -9.14 8.68
CA ALA A 196 8.36 -9.42 7.38
C ALA A 196 9.42 -9.57 6.27
N ILE A 197 10.41 -8.67 6.22
CA ILE A 197 11.54 -8.73 5.28
C ILE A 197 12.35 -10.02 5.48
N MET A 198 12.75 -10.34 6.72
CA MET A 198 13.52 -11.56 6.99
C MET A 198 12.73 -12.84 6.69
N TYR A 199 11.41 -12.83 6.86
CA TYR A 199 10.54 -13.95 6.51
C TYR A 199 10.44 -14.13 4.99
N ALA A 200 10.23 -13.05 4.24
CA ALA A 200 10.25 -13.07 2.78
C ALA A 200 11.58 -13.63 2.23
N MET A 201 12.72 -13.20 2.80
CA MET A 201 14.04 -13.73 2.46
C MET A 201 14.22 -15.22 2.80
N GLN A 202 13.55 -15.73 3.83
CA GLN A 202 13.57 -17.15 4.20
C GLN A 202 12.76 -18.01 3.23
N CYS A 203 11.55 -17.56 2.85
CA CYS A 203 10.66 -18.29 1.93
C CYS A 203 11.14 -18.24 0.46
N ASN A 204 11.71 -17.11 0.03
CA ASN A 204 11.89 -16.77 -1.39
C ASN A 204 13.34 -16.34 -1.73
N GLY A 205 14.33 -16.68 -0.88
CA GLY A 205 15.71 -16.14 -0.94
C GLY A 205 16.42 -16.17 -2.29
N SER A 206 16.21 -17.21 -3.11
CA SER A 206 16.80 -17.31 -4.46
C SER A 206 16.29 -16.23 -5.42
N LEU A 207 15.06 -15.75 -5.25
CA LEU A 207 14.51 -14.65 -6.05
C LEU A 207 15.17 -13.31 -5.69
N PHE A 208 15.47 -13.09 -4.39
CA PHE A 208 16.24 -11.92 -3.95
C PHE A 208 17.68 -11.96 -4.49
N GLU A 209 18.34 -13.13 -4.46
CA GLU A 209 19.67 -13.31 -5.05
C GLU A 209 19.70 -13.02 -6.56
N GLU A 210 18.65 -13.41 -7.30
CA GLU A 210 18.51 -13.07 -8.73
C GLU A 210 18.30 -11.56 -8.94
N ALA A 211 17.37 -10.95 -8.18
CA ALA A 211 17.07 -9.52 -8.24
C ALA A 211 18.31 -8.65 -7.96
N TYR A 212 19.18 -9.05 -7.02
CA TYR A 212 20.42 -8.32 -6.74
C TYR A 212 21.44 -8.31 -7.90
N LYS A 213 21.31 -9.16 -8.92
CA LYS A 213 22.16 -9.07 -10.11
C LYS A 213 21.85 -7.85 -10.99
N GLN A 214 20.69 -7.22 -10.78
CA GLN A 214 20.29 -5.98 -11.43
C GLN A 214 20.78 -4.72 -10.68
N PHE A 215 21.43 -4.88 -9.53
CA PHE A 215 21.94 -3.77 -8.73
C PHE A 215 23.29 -3.30 -9.26
N GLY A 216 23.47 -1.98 -9.39
CA GLY A 216 24.75 -1.36 -9.69
C GLY A 216 25.74 -1.47 -8.52
N GLU A 217 27.03 -1.23 -8.79
CA GLU A 217 28.08 -1.22 -7.76
C GLU A 217 27.78 -0.24 -6.60
N GLU A 218 27.18 0.92 -6.91
CA GLU A 218 26.77 1.93 -5.92
C GLU A 218 25.50 1.54 -5.13
N GLU A 219 24.79 0.50 -5.55
CA GLU A 219 23.54 0.04 -4.92
C GLU A 219 23.77 -1.14 -3.95
N LYS A 220 25.00 -1.64 -3.81
CA LYS A 220 25.31 -2.79 -2.92
C LYS A 220 24.89 -2.58 -1.47
N ASP A 221 25.00 -1.35 -0.96
CA ASP A 221 24.57 -1.02 0.40
C ASP A 221 23.03 -1.01 0.54
N ARG A 222 22.27 -0.99 -0.55
CA ARG A 222 20.79 -1.13 -0.56
C ARG A 222 20.31 -2.57 -0.43
N GLN A 223 21.19 -3.58 -0.50
CA GLN A 223 20.78 -4.97 -0.30
C GLN A 223 20.18 -5.17 1.11
N LEU A 224 19.16 -6.03 1.22
CA LEU A 224 18.40 -6.18 2.47
C LEU A 224 19.26 -6.56 3.67
N VAL A 225 20.34 -7.32 3.48
CA VAL A 225 21.28 -7.64 4.58
C VAL A 225 21.88 -6.35 5.17
N SER A 226 22.39 -5.44 4.34
CA SER A 226 22.94 -4.16 4.77
C SER A 226 21.89 -3.27 5.44
N GLN A 227 20.67 -3.22 4.88
CA GLN A 227 19.56 -2.44 5.43
C GLN A 227 19.08 -3.00 6.78
N LEU A 228 18.94 -4.32 6.92
CA LEU A 228 18.57 -4.98 8.18
C LEU A 228 19.64 -4.81 9.27
N LEU A 229 20.93 -4.84 8.91
CA LEU A 229 22.02 -4.53 9.84
C LEU A 229 22.00 -3.06 10.29
N TYR A 230 21.66 -2.13 9.38
CA TYR A 230 21.45 -0.71 9.71
C TYR A 230 20.28 -0.52 10.69
N PHE A 231 19.10 -1.10 10.40
CA PHE A 231 17.94 -1.03 11.30
C PHE A 231 18.20 -1.67 12.66
N ALA A 232 18.89 -2.82 12.70
CA ALA A 232 19.34 -3.43 13.95
C ALA A 232 20.30 -2.51 14.74
N GLY A 233 21.19 -1.80 14.05
CA GLY A 233 22.05 -0.77 14.63
C GLY A 233 21.27 0.40 15.23
N TRP A 234 20.29 0.93 14.48
CA TRP A 234 19.40 2.01 14.93
C TRP A 234 18.57 1.60 16.16
N LEU A 235 17.91 0.44 16.10
CA LEU A 235 17.16 -0.13 17.23
C LEU A 235 18.03 -0.24 18.49
N LYS A 236 19.25 -0.77 18.36
CA LYS A 236 20.20 -0.91 19.48
C LYS A 236 20.68 0.42 20.05
N GLY A 237 20.75 1.47 19.22
CA GLY A 237 21.07 2.83 19.66
C GLY A 237 20.07 3.40 20.67
N HIS A 238 18.84 2.88 20.67
CA HIS A 238 17.75 3.32 21.56
C HIS A 238 17.59 2.46 22.82
N GLN A 239 18.35 1.37 22.97
CA GLN A 239 18.25 0.52 24.17
C GLN A 239 18.83 1.25 25.39
N GLY A 240 17.98 1.49 26.39
CA GLY A 240 18.35 2.07 27.67
C GLY A 240 19.29 1.19 28.48
N THR A 241 19.98 1.79 29.46
CA THR A 241 20.92 1.08 30.34
C THR A 241 20.27 0.03 31.24
N ASP A 242 18.95 0.12 31.44
CA ASP A 242 18.13 -0.89 32.13
C ASP A 242 17.67 -2.04 31.23
N GLY A 243 17.93 -1.95 29.92
CA GLY A 243 17.54 -2.91 28.88
C GLY A 243 16.26 -2.55 28.11
N SER A 244 15.52 -1.52 28.53
CA SER A 244 14.24 -1.12 27.92
C SER A 244 14.39 -0.23 26.69
N LEU A 245 13.33 -0.17 25.89
CA LEU A 245 13.15 0.79 24.81
C LEU A 245 12.10 1.79 25.28
N TYR A 246 12.50 3.04 25.54
CA TYR A 246 11.65 4.12 26.10
C TYR A 246 10.95 3.81 27.44
N GLY A 247 11.33 2.73 28.14
CA GLY A 247 10.56 2.21 29.27
C GLY A 247 9.21 1.59 28.89
N ASP A 248 8.94 1.40 27.59
CA ASP A 248 7.71 0.83 27.08
C ASP A 248 7.78 -0.71 26.95
N TYR A 249 6.66 -1.38 27.21
CA TYR A 249 6.62 -2.85 27.23
C TYR A 249 6.57 -3.46 25.83
N GLU A 250 5.77 -2.87 24.93
CA GLU A 250 5.57 -3.40 23.57
C GLU A 250 6.83 -3.17 22.73
N ALA A 251 7.39 -1.96 22.79
CA ALA A 251 8.66 -1.63 22.14
C ALA A 251 9.81 -2.52 22.62
N THR A 252 9.93 -2.74 23.93
CA THR A 252 10.99 -3.61 24.49
C THR A 252 10.80 -5.08 24.08
N ALA A 253 9.56 -5.55 23.96
CA ALA A 253 9.26 -6.90 23.50
C ALA A 253 9.47 -7.10 22.00
N ALA A 254 9.04 -6.14 21.18
CA ALA A 254 9.30 -6.12 19.74
C ALA A 254 10.81 -6.15 19.46
N PHE A 255 11.57 -5.28 20.14
CA PHE A 255 13.03 -5.26 20.11
C PHE A 255 13.65 -6.59 20.56
N CYS A 256 13.21 -7.16 21.68
CA CYS A 256 13.72 -8.43 22.18
C CYS A 256 13.55 -9.56 21.15
N GLY A 257 12.36 -9.66 20.57
CA GLY A 257 12.04 -10.67 19.56
C GLY A 257 12.81 -10.47 18.25
N ILE A 258 12.95 -9.23 17.77
CA ILE A 258 13.67 -8.98 16.52
C ILE A 258 15.19 -9.14 16.66
N MET A 259 15.78 -8.75 17.79
CA MET A 259 17.19 -9.03 18.07
C MET A 259 17.47 -10.54 18.14
N ALA A 260 16.55 -11.34 18.69
CA ALA A 260 16.66 -12.80 18.65
C ALA A 260 16.58 -13.32 17.20
N MET A 261 15.60 -12.88 16.39
CA MET A 261 15.48 -13.30 14.99
C MET A 261 16.71 -12.90 14.14
N SER A 262 17.19 -11.66 14.26
CA SER A 262 18.39 -11.20 13.55
C SER A 262 19.65 -11.92 14.04
N ARG A 263 19.75 -12.31 15.32
CA ARG A 263 20.84 -13.16 15.82
C ARG A 263 20.83 -14.53 15.13
N ASP A 264 19.65 -15.14 14.97
CA ASP A 264 19.52 -16.45 14.34
C ASP A 264 19.86 -16.40 12.84
N MET A 265 19.42 -15.34 12.14
CA MET A 265 19.70 -15.17 10.72
C MET A 265 21.16 -14.79 10.43
N PHE A 266 21.71 -13.77 11.10
CA PHE A 266 23.03 -13.22 10.77
C PHE A 266 24.17 -13.77 11.65
N GLY A 267 23.87 -14.14 12.89
CA GLY A 267 24.86 -14.62 13.86
C GLY A 267 25.44 -16.01 13.57
N ARG A 268 24.93 -16.70 12.53
CA ARG A 268 25.53 -17.92 11.95
C ARG A 268 26.76 -17.61 11.09
N TYR A 269 26.85 -16.40 10.54
CA TYR A 269 27.92 -15.97 9.63
C TYR A 269 28.99 -15.10 10.32
N GLU A 270 28.59 -14.28 11.29
CA GLU A 270 29.50 -13.40 12.04
C GLU A 270 29.30 -13.52 13.56
N ALA A 271 30.34 -13.98 14.24
CA ALA A 271 30.29 -14.29 15.67
C ALA A 271 30.13 -13.05 16.56
N SER A 272 30.66 -11.89 16.14
CA SER A 272 30.49 -10.63 16.85
C SER A 272 29.03 -10.16 16.83
N VAL A 273 28.36 -10.21 15.67
CA VAL A 273 26.92 -9.95 15.51
C VAL A 273 26.09 -10.89 16.38
N SER A 274 26.41 -12.20 16.36
CA SER A 274 25.71 -13.20 17.17
C SER A 274 25.75 -12.89 18.67
N LYS A 275 26.93 -12.49 19.17
CA LYS A 275 27.12 -12.09 20.56
C LYS A 275 26.37 -10.81 20.89
N GLU A 276 26.52 -9.77 20.06
CA GLU A 276 25.98 -8.44 20.33
C GLU A 276 24.44 -8.44 20.37
N TYR A 277 23.81 -9.11 19.41
CA TYR A 277 22.35 -9.22 19.36
C TYR A 277 21.81 -10.12 20.48
N LYS A 278 22.58 -11.14 20.92
CA LYS A 278 22.23 -11.90 22.14
C LYS A 278 22.22 -11.00 23.37
N GLU A 279 23.28 -10.21 23.59
CA GLU A 279 23.39 -9.32 24.75
C GLU A 279 22.27 -8.27 24.77
N ALA A 280 21.86 -7.77 23.61
CA ALA A 280 20.74 -6.85 23.46
C ALA A 280 19.38 -7.52 23.83
N ALA A 281 19.10 -8.71 23.27
CA ALA A 281 17.88 -9.46 23.54
C ALA A 281 17.79 -9.92 25.01
N ASP A 282 18.90 -10.40 25.59
CA ASP A 282 18.99 -10.83 26.99
C ASP A 282 18.66 -9.67 27.96
N LYS A 283 19.18 -8.46 27.71
CA LYS A 283 18.88 -7.26 28.51
C LYS A 283 17.40 -6.88 28.44
N ALA A 284 16.82 -6.88 27.24
CA ALA A 284 15.41 -6.57 27.04
C ALA A 284 14.51 -7.60 27.75
N TRP A 285 14.81 -8.89 27.63
CA TRP A 285 14.09 -9.94 28.36
C TRP A 285 14.24 -9.83 29.89
N ALA A 286 15.43 -9.50 30.38
CA ALA A 286 15.70 -9.28 31.80
C ALA A 286 15.02 -8.03 32.36
N TRP A 287 14.60 -7.09 31.51
CA TRP A 287 13.72 -5.98 31.88
C TRP A 287 12.26 -6.44 31.87
N LEU A 288 11.77 -7.01 30.76
CA LEU A 288 10.39 -7.48 30.57
C LEU A 288 9.94 -8.42 31.68
N SER A 289 10.83 -9.31 32.13
CA SER A 289 10.55 -10.32 33.15
C SER A 289 10.39 -9.76 34.57
N LYS A 290 10.74 -8.49 34.80
CA LYS A 290 10.54 -7.79 36.08
C LYS A 290 9.26 -6.96 36.12
N GLN A 291 8.62 -6.71 34.98
CA GLN A 291 7.43 -5.90 34.87
C GLN A 291 6.16 -6.76 34.98
N GLU A 292 5.08 -6.16 35.49
CA GLU A 292 3.74 -6.79 35.52
C GLU A 292 3.21 -7.04 34.10
N CYS A 293 2.55 -8.18 33.89
CA CYS A 293 2.19 -8.69 32.55
C CYS A 293 0.70 -9.10 32.48
N ASP A 294 -0.16 -8.34 33.14
CA ASP A 294 -1.52 -8.77 33.44
C ASP A 294 -2.53 -8.33 32.36
N THR A 295 -2.18 -7.34 31.54
CA THR A 295 -2.98 -6.87 30.40
C THR A 295 -2.72 -7.70 29.15
N ASP A 296 -3.74 -7.91 28.32
CA ASP A 296 -3.64 -8.77 27.14
C ASP A 296 -2.63 -8.24 26.12
N VAL A 297 -2.55 -6.92 25.97
CA VAL A 297 -1.51 -6.21 25.20
C VAL A 297 -0.11 -6.66 25.60
N ARG A 298 0.22 -6.64 26.91
CA ARG A 298 1.53 -7.10 27.41
C ARG A 298 1.71 -8.61 27.26
N LYS A 299 0.67 -9.42 27.43
CA LYS A 299 0.74 -10.88 27.21
C LYS A 299 1.09 -11.21 25.75
N ASN A 300 0.42 -10.56 24.79
CA ASN A 300 0.73 -10.73 23.36
C ASN A 300 2.19 -10.36 23.06
N ALA A 301 2.64 -9.21 23.57
CA ALA A 301 4.00 -8.72 23.38
C ALA A 301 5.04 -9.67 24.00
N ARG A 302 4.79 -10.14 25.23
CA ARG A 302 5.67 -11.12 25.91
C ARG A 302 5.70 -12.45 25.17
N PHE A 303 4.57 -12.92 24.65
CA PHE A 303 4.48 -14.12 23.82
C PHE A 303 5.39 -14.00 22.59
N TYR A 304 5.32 -12.89 21.84
CA TYR A 304 6.19 -12.64 20.69
C TYR A 304 7.69 -12.68 21.03
N ALA A 305 8.09 -12.02 22.12
CA ALA A 305 9.48 -12.06 22.57
C ALA A 305 9.90 -13.48 23.00
N ALA A 306 9.03 -14.20 23.72
CA ALA A 306 9.30 -15.55 24.21
C ALA A 306 9.47 -16.57 23.09
N VAL A 307 8.61 -16.54 22.05
CA VAL A 307 8.69 -17.48 20.92
C VAL A 307 9.92 -17.25 20.06
N GLN A 308 10.27 -15.98 19.81
CA GLN A 308 11.50 -15.66 19.09
C GLN A 308 12.73 -16.17 19.85
N LEU A 309 12.81 -15.95 21.17
CA LEU A 309 13.90 -16.48 22.01
C LEU A 309 13.93 -18.01 22.05
N PHE A 310 12.77 -18.66 22.19
CA PHE A 310 12.61 -20.12 22.15
C PHE A 310 13.16 -20.73 20.85
N ARG A 311 12.89 -20.11 19.69
CA ARG A 311 13.36 -20.61 18.39
C ARG A 311 14.90 -20.59 18.27
N VAL A 312 15.57 -19.55 18.79
CA VAL A 312 17.05 -19.46 18.73
C VAL A 312 17.73 -20.39 19.74
N GLN A 313 17.10 -20.59 20.90
CA GLN A 313 17.65 -21.44 21.95
C GLN A 313 16.54 -22.07 22.77
N PHE A 314 16.42 -23.40 22.68
CA PHE A 314 15.48 -24.16 23.49
C PHE A 314 15.65 -23.85 24.99
N ASN A 315 14.55 -23.45 25.63
CA ASN A 315 14.43 -23.20 27.05
C ASN A 315 13.00 -23.53 27.48
N GLU A 316 12.86 -24.39 28.50
CA GLU A 316 11.57 -24.82 29.05
C GLU A 316 10.73 -23.65 29.59
N GLU A 317 11.35 -22.60 30.10
CA GLU A 317 10.65 -21.39 30.55
C GLU A 317 9.94 -20.70 29.38
N TYR A 318 10.65 -20.47 28.27
CA TYR A 318 10.09 -19.83 27.08
C TYR A 318 9.03 -20.72 26.44
N LYS A 319 9.28 -22.03 26.35
CA LYS A 319 8.29 -23.00 25.87
C LYS A 319 7.00 -22.96 26.70
N THR A 320 7.11 -22.92 28.03
CA THR A 320 5.96 -22.85 28.93
C THR A 320 5.16 -21.56 28.70
N ILE A 321 5.83 -20.41 28.62
CA ILE A 321 5.16 -19.12 28.33
C ILE A 321 4.41 -19.17 26.98
N VAL A 322 5.08 -19.68 25.94
CA VAL A 322 4.55 -19.74 24.57
C VAL A 322 3.36 -20.67 24.46
N GLU A 323 3.47 -21.91 24.94
CA GLU A 323 2.38 -22.87 24.83
C GLU A 323 1.20 -22.56 25.74
N THR A 324 1.44 -22.04 26.96
CA THR A 324 0.34 -21.58 27.83
C THR A 324 -0.44 -20.45 27.17
N PHE A 325 0.25 -19.43 26.65
CA PHE A 325 -0.42 -18.33 25.95
C PHE A 325 -1.27 -18.81 24.76
N LEU A 326 -0.71 -19.67 23.90
CA LEU A 326 -1.42 -20.21 22.74
C LEU A 326 -2.63 -21.06 23.15
N LYS A 327 -2.51 -21.88 24.20
CA LYS A 327 -3.61 -22.71 24.72
C LYS A 327 -4.70 -21.88 25.42
N GLU A 328 -4.38 -20.70 25.93
CA GLU A 328 -5.35 -19.78 26.59
C GLU A 328 -6.02 -18.78 25.63
N LYS A 329 -5.38 -18.42 24.49
CA LYS A 329 -5.83 -17.33 23.60
C LYS A 329 -7.24 -17.55 23.03
N ASN A 330 -7.61 -18.81 22.78
CA ASN A 330 -8.93 -19.28 22.36
C ASN A 330 -9.48 -18.58 21.09
N GLU A 331 -8.91 -18.97 19.95
CA GLU A 331 -9.27 -18.62 18.57
C GLU A 331 -8.96 -17.18 18.12
N ASP A 332 -8.79 -17.01 16.80
CA ASP A 332 -8.22 -15.83 16.13
C ASP A 332 -6.75 -15.51 16.49
N TYR A 333 -5.87 -16.35 15.96
CA TYR A 333 -4.41 -16.13 15.99
C TYR A 333 -3.95 -15.02 15.01
N SER A 334 -4.87 -14.50 14.19
CA SER A 334 -4.60 -13.55 13.11
C SER A 334 -4.99 -12.09 13.41
N ALA A 335 -5.76 -11.79 14.45
CA ALA A 335 -6.28 -10.43 14.64
C ALA A 335 -5.27 -9.39 15.18
N GLN A 336 -4.15 -9.81 15.76
CA GLN A 336 -3.29 -8.92 16.55
C GLN A 336 -1.82 -9.11 16.19
N ARG A 337 -1.16 -8.03 15.74
CA ARG A 337 0.23 -7.98 15.23
C ARG A 337 1.22 -8.87 16.00
N PHE A 338 1.39 -8.64 17.31
CA PHE A 338 2.28 -9.46 18.17
C PHE A 338 1.92 -10.95 18.19
N VAL A 339 0.62 -11.27 18.17
CA VAL A 339 0.13 -12.67 18.16
C VAL A 339 0.44 -13.31 16.83
N PHE A 340 0.09 -12.66 15.72
CA PHE A 340 0.23 -13.24 14.40
C PHE A 340 1.71 -13.49 14.02
N TYR A 341 2.59 -12.50 14.17
CA TYR A 341 4.03 -12.71 13.98
C TYR A 341 4.64 -13.71 14.97
N GLY A 342 4.13 -13.79 16.19
CA GLY A 342 4.57 -14.81 17.16
C GLY A 342 4.12 -16.22 16.78
N VAL A 343 2.95 -16.36 16.17
CA VAL A 343 2.40 -17.62 15.65
C VAL A 343 3.17 -18.08 14.41
N ILE A 344 3.46 -17.19 13.47
CA ILE A 344 4.40 -17.42 12.36
C ILE A 344 5.73 -17.95 12.92
N ALA A 345 6.32 -17.23 13.89
CA ALA A 345 7.57 -17.60 14.53
C ALA A 345 7.52 -18.96 15.27
N TYR A 346 6.37 -19.38 15.79
CA TYR A 346 6.17 -20.67 16.46
C TYR A 346 6.09 -21.82 15.45
N ILE A 347 5.25 -21.69 14.42
CA ILE A 347 5.04 -22.71 13.39
C ILE A 347 6.34 -22.95 12.64
N SER A 348 7.02 -21.89 12.21
CA SER A 348 8.29 -21.97 11.46
C SER A 348 9.50 -22.35 12.32
N ALA A 349 9.33 -22.61 13.63
CA ALA A 349 10.41 -23.15 14.46
C ALA A 349 10.72 -24.62 14.15
N GLY A 350 9.75 -25.40 13.67
CA GLY A 350 9.90 -26.79 13.18
C GLY A 350 10.25 -27.87 14.22
N GLU A 351 11.02 -27.53 15.26
CA GLU A 351 11.48 -28.42 16.31
C GLU A 351 11.00 -27.98 17.71
N ASN A 352 10.88 -28.96 18.62
CA ASN A 352 10.54 -28.78 20.04
C ASN A 352 9.15 -28.19 20.35
N THR A 353 8.33 -27.90 19.33
CA THR A 353 6.94 -27.43 19.43
C THR A 353 5.93 -28.55 19.69
N ASP A 354 4.77 -28.19 20.22
CA ASP A 354 3.59 -29.05 20.35
C ASP A 354 2.90 -29.17 18.98
N ARG A 355 2.94 -30.37 18.39
CA ARG A 355 2.44 -30.63 17.04
C ARG A 355 0.93 -30.55 16.92
N ASP A 356 0.20 -30.91 17.97
CA ASP A 356 -1.26 -30.85 17.98
C ASP A 356 -1.70 -29.38 18.04
N LEU A 357 -0.99 -28.58 18.84
CA LEU A 357 -1.16 -27.12 18.89
C LEU A 357 -0.82 -26.46 17.55
N CYS A 358 0.31 -26.79 16.91
CA CYS A 358 0.65 -26.30 15.58
C CYS A 358 -0.43 -26.65 14.54
N THR A 359 -0.97 -27.87 14.59
CA THR A 359 -2.03 -28.32 13.66
C THR A 359 -3.32 -27.54 13.88
N HIS A 360 -3.70 -27.28 15.14
CA HIS A 360 -4.87 -26.48 15.47
C HIS A 360 -4.73 -25.02 15.00
N ILE A 361 -3.58 -24.39 15.25
CA ILE A 361 -3.33 -23.00 14.82
C ILE A 361 -3.29 -22.90 13.29
N MET A 362 -2.60 -23.82 12.61
CA MET A 362 -2.60 -23.87 11.14
C MET A 362 -4.01 -24.00 10.56
N LYS A 363 -4.92 -24.73 11.24
CA LYS A 363 -6.32 -24.81 10.82
C LYS A 363 -7.04 -23.47 10.98
N ASP A 364 -6.91 -22.78 12.12
CA ASP A 364 -7.50 -21.44 12.32
C ASP A 364 -7.04 -20.48 11.21
N LEU A 365 -5.73 -20.42 10.91
CA LEU A 365 -5.20 -19.56 9.86
C LEU A 365 -5.67 -19.93 8.44
N VAL A 366 -5.87 -21.22 8.14
CA VAL A 366 -6.47 -21.67 6.87
C VAL A 366 -7.94 -21.26 6.80
N ASP A 367 -8.73 -21.50 7.86
CA ASP A 367 -10.14 -21.10 7.93
C ASP A 367 -10.27 -19.56 7.73
N ARG A 368 -9.32 -18.75 8.24
CA ARG A 368 -9.25 -17.29 7.99
C ARG A 368 -8.86 -16.88 6.57
N ASN A 369 -8.04 -17.68 5.89
CA ASN A 369 -7.77 -17.45 4.47
C ASN A 369 -8.93 -17.89 3.57
N GLU A 370 -9.73 -18.89 3.98
CA GLU A 370 -11.01 -19.17 3.32
C GLU A 370 -11.99 -17.99 3.47
N ASP A 371 -12.11 -17.38 4.66
CA ASP A 371 -12.87 -16.13 4.85
C ASP A 371 -12.37 -15.01 3.91
N THR A 372 -11.05 -14.84 3.78
CA THR A 372 -10.42 -13.83 2.92
C THR A 372 -10.66 -14.11 1.43
N GLY A 373 -10.52 -15.35 0.98
CA GLY A 373 -10.82 -15.78 -0.40
C GLY A 373 -12.30 -15.66 -0.75
N ASN A 374 -13.19 -15.94 0.21
CA ASN A 374 -14.63 -15.71 0.06
C ASN A 374 -14.94 -14.21 -0.03
N ALA A 375 -14.29 -13.35 0.74
CA ALA A 375 -14.42 -11.89 0.60
C ALA A 375 -13.95 -11.41 -0.78
N ALA A 376 -12.77 -11.87 -1.24
CA ALA A 376 -12.23 -11.56 -2.56
C ALA A 376 -13.17 -12.00 -3.71
N LYS A 377 -13.73 -13.22 -3.63
CA LYS A 377 -14.74 -13.71 -4.60
C LYS A 377 -16.03 -12.88 -4.64
N ASN A 378 -16.40 -12.26 -3.52
CA ASN A 378 -17.56 -11.36 -3.45
C ASN A 378 -17.23 -9.92 -3.91
N ASP A 379 -15.95 -9.53 -3.91
CA ASP A 379 -15.47 -8.32 -4.60
C ASP A 379 -15.36 -8.58 -6.10
N ALA A 380 -16.51 -8.56 -6.75
CA ALA A 380 -16.67 -8.86 -8.17
C ALA A 380 -16.05 -7.82 -9.14
N PHE A 381 -15.21 -6.88 -8.66
CA PHE A 381 -14.56 -5.87 -9.51
C PHE A 381 -13.06 -5.79 -9.32
N PHE A 382 -12.58 -5.84 -8.07
CA PHE A 382 -11.15 -5.73 -7.78
C PHE A 382 -10.56 -6.99 -7.17
N GLY A 383 -11.37 -7.95 -6.70
CA GLY A 383 -10.86 -9.24 -6.21
C GLY A 383 -9.94 -9.16 -4.98
N THR A 384 -9.95 -8.06 -4.22
CA THR A 384 -9.19 -7.92 -2.96
C THR A 384 -10.05 -8.17 -1.72
N GLY A 385 -11.38 -8.08 -1.86
CA GLY A 385 -12.36 -8.38 -0.82
C GLY A 385 -12.59 -7.23 0.13
N LYS A 386 -11.54 -6.83 0.85
CA LYS A 386 -11.50 -5.53 1.53
C LYS A 386 -10.88 -4.49 0.60
N ARG A 387 -11.24 -3.22 0.78
CA ARG A 387 -10.78 -2.11 -0.08
C ARG A 387 -10.23 -0.96 0.76
N SER A 388 -9.09 -1.22 1.39
CA SER A 388 -8.27 -0.23 2.09
C SER A 388 -6.81 -0.65 1.98
N VAL A 389 -5.87 0.31 1.95
CA VAL A 389 -4.43 0.00 1.85
C VAL A 389 -4.00 -0.89 3.02
N TYR A 390 -4.42 -0.54 4.25
CA TYR A 390 -4.10 -1.27 5.48
C TYR A 390 -4.63 -2.71 5.46
N ASP A 391 -5.93 -2.90 5.18
CA ASP A 391 -6.53 -4.24 5.17
C ASP A 391 -5.94 -5.14 4.08
N ASN A 392 -5.64 -4.57 2.91
CA ASN A 392 -5.06 -5.29 1.79
C ASN A 392 -3.63 -5.79 2.11
N LEU A 393 -2.81 -4.96 2.75
CA LEU A 393 -1.50 -5.39 3.25
C LEU A 393 -1.64 -6.48 4.33
N TYR A 394 -2.57 -6.31 5.26
CA TYR A 394 -2.76 -7.29 6.33
C TYR A 394 -3.20 -8.66 5.81
N ASN A 395 -4.18 -8.66 4.89
CA ASN A 395 -4.64 -9.86 4.19
C ASN A 395 -3.52 -10.47 3.35
N MET A 396 -2.71 -9.67 2.65
CA MET A 396 -1.56 -10.14 1.86
C MET A 396 -0.57 -10.91 2.74
N LEU A 397 -0.23 -10.42 3.94
CA LEU A 397 0.66 -11.12 4.86
C LEU A 397 0.10 -12.49 5.29
N LEU A 398 -1.21 -12.57 5.57
CA LEU A 398 -1.89 -13.82 5.93
C LEU A 398 -1.95 -14.81 4.76
N LEU A 399 -2.24 -14.34 3.55
CA LEU A 399 -2.23 -15.13 2.33
C LEU A 399 -0.84 -15.71 2.08
N CYS A 400 0.21 -14.88 2.05
CA CYS A 400 1.57 -15.32 1.76
C CYS A 400 2.10 -16.36 2.76
N PHE A 401 1.81 -16.20 4.07
CA PHE A 401 2.25 -17.16 5.09
C PHE A 401 1.67 -18.56 4.85
N ILE A 402 0.38 -18.66 4.50
CA ILE A 402 -0.25 -19.96 4.20
C ILE A 402 0.08 -20.44 2.79
N ASN A 403 0.26 -19.54 1.81
CA ASN A 403 0.61 -19.89 0.44
C ASN A 403 2.00 -20.55 0.34
N ASP A 404 2.99 -20.10 1.13
CA ASP A 404 4.29 -20.76 1.22
C ASP A 404 4.22 -22.19 1.79
N ILE A 405 3.23 -22.47 2.66
CA ILE A 405 3.01 -23.79 3.28
C ILE A 405 2.10 -24.68 2.41
N THR A 406 1.13 -24.08 1.72
CA THR A 406 0.11 -24.75 0.89
C THR A 406 -0.20 -23.86 -0.32
N PRO A 407 0.60 -23.98 -1.40
CA PRO A 407 0.47 -23.13 -2.58
C PRO A 407 -0.90 -23.21 -3.26
N SER A 408 -1.46 -22.05 -3.59
CA SER A 408 -2.77 -21.86 -4.18
C SER A 408 -2.76 -20.80 -5.27
N LYS A 409 -3.33 -21.14 -6.43
CA LYS A 409 -3.52 -20.19 -7.53
C LYS A 409 -4.48 -19.07 -7.14
N GLU A 410 -5.50 -19.38 -6.33
CA GLU A 410 -6.46 -18.39 -5.83
C GLU A 410 -5.77 -17.36 -4.92
N TYR A 411 -4.88 -17.77 -4.02
CA TYR A 411 -4.15 -16.84 -3.15
C TYR A 411 -3.17 -15.98 -3.96
N THR A 412 -2.50 -16.59 -4.94
CA THR A 412 -1.60 -15.88 -5.88
C THR A 412 -2.37 -14.80 -6.67
N GLU A 413 -3.58 -15.11 -7.15
CA GLU A 413 -4.47 -14.18 -7.87
C GLU A 413 -4.94 -13.03 -6.96
N ILE A 414 -5.30 -13.29 -5.69
CA ILE A 414 -5.69 -12.24 -4.74
C ILE A 414 -4.51 -11.31 -4.40
N ILE A 415 -3.29 -11.86 -4.29
CA ILE A 415 -2.06 -11.08 -4.09
C ILE A 415 -1.79 -10.20 -5.32
N GLU A 416 -1.90 -10.75 -6.53
CA GLU A 416 -1.76 -9.98 -7.79
C GLU A 416 -2.80 -8.87 -7.92
N ASN A 417 -4.08 -9.18 -7.69
CA ASN A 417 -5.17 -8.21 -7.65
C ASN A 417 -4.90 -7.09 -6.63
N THR A 418 -4.33 -7.44 -5.48
CA THR A 418 -3.95 -6.45 -4.46
C THR A 418 -2.82 -5.53 -4.96
N ILE A 419 -1.83 -6.06 -5.68
CA ILE A 419 -0.77 -5.24 -6.29
C ILE A 419 -1.33 -4.31 -7.38
N GLN A 420 -2.26 -4.80 -8.22
CA GLN A 420 -2.94 -3.97 -9.21
C GLN A 420 -3.81 -2.88 -8.58
N TYR A 421 -4.49 -3.19 -7.46
CA TYR A 421 -5.23 -2.24 -6.65
C TYR A 421 -4.32 -1.14 -6.09
N MET A 422 -3.14 -1.50 -5.56
CA MET A 422 -2.13 -0.53 -5.12
C MET A 422 -1.61 0.33 -6.28
N GLY A 423 -1.51 -0.24 -7.47
CA GLY A 423 -1.09 0.44 -8.69
C GLY A 423 -2.14 1.39 -9.31
N GLY A 424 -3.36 1.46 -8.78
CA GLY A 424 -4.40 2.40 -9.23
C GLY A 424 -5.66 1.76 -9.81
N LEU A 425 -5.73 0.42 -9.88
CA LEU A 425 -6.97 -0.29 -10.21
C LEU A 425 -7.85 -0.42 -8.95
N ASN A 426 -8.35 0.70 -8.46
CA ASN A 426 -9.22 0.81 -7.26
C ASN A 426 -10.39 1.77 -7.51
N GLU A 427 -11.32 1.86 -6.56
CA GLU A 427 -12.56 2.64 -6.69
C GLU A 427 -12.37 4.15 -6.90
N ASN A 428 -11.16 4.68 -6.65
CA ASN A 428 -10.81 6.09 -6.81
C ASN A 428 -9.81 6.35 -7.96
N GLY A 429 -9.25 5.31 -8.59
CA GLY A 429 -8.20 5.43 -9.59
C GLY A 429 -6.84 5.92 -9.05
N VAL A 430 -6.61 5.76 -7.74
CA VAL A 430 -5.46 6.35 -7.04
C VAL A 430 -4.28 5.39 -7.04
N CYS A 431 -3.20 5.75 -7.73
CA CYS A 431 -1.92 5.03 -7.64
C CYS A 431 -1.30 5.28 -6.26
N TYR A 432 -1.27 4.24 -5.41
CA TYR A 432 -0.59 4.25 -4.11
C TYR A 432 0.88 3.86 -4.26
N ILE A 433 1.21 2.98 -5.21
CA ILE A 433 2.56 2.53 -5.56
C ILE A 433 2.74 2.58 -7.08
N ASP A 434 3.87 3.07 -7.57
CA ASP A 434 4.17 3.18 -9.00
C ASP A 434 5.00 2.01 -9.56
N GLU A 435 5.28 2.06 -10.87
CA GLU A 435 6.07 1.05 -11.60
C GLU A 435 7.50 0.89 -11.06
N SER A 436 8.01 1.88 -10.32
CA SER A 436 9.32 1.82 -9.66
C SER A 436 9.26 1.23 -8.25
N GLY A 437 8.10 0.72 -7.82
CA GLY A 437 7.89 0.21 -6.47
C GLY A 437 7.99 1.29 -5.39
N ALA A 438 7.79 2.57 -5.74
CA ALA A 438 7.82 3.69 -4.82
C ALA A 438 6.40 4.10 -4.40
N TRP A 439 6.22 4.40 -3.11
CA TRP A 439 4.96 4.92 -2.58
C TRP A 439 4.70 6.34 -3.06
N LYS A 440 3.44 6.66 -3.35
CA LYS A 440 2.99 8.06 -3.54
C LYS A 440 2.69 8.72 -2.20
N GLU A 441 2.94 10.02 -2.11
CA GLU A 441 2.60 10.85 -0.94
C GLU A 441 1.11 11.18 -0.94
N LEU A 442 0.32 10.42 -0.18
CA LEU A 442 -1.14 10.51 -0.12
C LEU A 442 -1.61 10.42 1.35
N SER A 443 -2.87 10.76 1.62
CA SER A 443 -3.47 10.61 2.96
C SER A 443 -3.48 9.14 3.42
N GLU A 444 -3.79 8.24 2.48
CA GLU A 444 -3.96 6.80 2.63
C GLU A 444 -2.63 6.03 2.75
N THR A 445 -1.51 6.73 2.55
CA THR A 445 -0.13 6.22 2.65
C THR A 445 0.72 7.06 3.62
N SER A 446 0.08 7.88 4.44
CA SER A 446 0.75 8.81 5.37
C SER A 446 1.28 8.13 6.63
N ASP A 447 0.75 6.95 6.98
CA ASP A 447 1.16 6.06 8.06
C ASP A 447 2.08 4.91 7.58
N ARG A 448 2.53 4.96 6.31
CA ARG A 448 3.43 3.94 5.75
C ARG A 448 4.71 3.79 6.59
N ASN A 449 5.13 2.55 6.79
CA ASN A 449 6.29 2.21 7.62
C ASN A 449 7.03 0.99 7.05
N LEU A 450 8.09 0.54 7.75
CA LEU A 450 8.91 -0.60 7.29
C LEU A 450 8.12 -1.91 7.23
N GLU A 451 7.06 -2.07 8.03
CA GLU A 451 6.18 -3.25 7.97
C GLU A 451 5.43 -3.31 6.65
N TRP A 452 4.87 -2.19 6.18
CA TRP A 452 4.19 -2.14 4.88
C TRP A 452 5.15 -2.50 3.73
N ASN A 453 6.38 -1.98 3.76
CA ASN A 453 7.42 -2.34 2.78
C ASN A 453 7.80 -3.83 2.84
N GLY A 454 7.92 -4.39 4.05
CA GLY A 454 8.23 -5.81 4.25
C GLY A 454 7.11 -6.74 3.79
N ILE A 455 5.85 -6.37 4.03
CA ILE A 455 4.66 -7.11 3.57
C ILE A 455 4.60 -7.12 2.03
N LEU A 456 4.77 -5.96 1.39
CA LEU A 456 4.80 -5.87 -0.08
C LEU A 456 5.92 -6.70 -0.68
N LEU A 457 7.13 -6.63 -0.12
CA LEU A 457 8.23 -7.48 -0.59
C LEU A 457 7.93 -8.98 -0.42
N PHE A 458 7.18 -9.37 0.63
CA PHE A 458 6.74 -10.76 0.78
C PHE A 458 5.71 -11.14 -0.29
N GLY A 459 4.63 -10.38 -0.45
CA GLY A 459 3.61 -10.64 -1.47
C GLY A 459 4.13 -10.63 -2.90
N MET A 460 4.99 -9.65 -3.21
CA MET A 460 5.61 -9.55 -4.53
C MET A 460 6.53 -10.74 -4.82
N SER A 461 7.34 -11.17 -3.84
CA SER A 461 8.24 -12.31 -4.02
C SER A 461 7.51 -13.66 -4.04
N ASP A 462 6.44 -13.81 -3.26
CA ASP A 462 5.58 -15.00 -3.28
C ASP A 462 4.82 -15.11 -4.60
N MET A 463 4.20 -14.02 -5.07
CA MET A 463 3.56 -13.97 -6.38
C MET A 463 4.54 -14.34 -7.50
N LEU A 464 5.70 -13.69 -7.59
CA LEU A 464 6.71 -13.96 -8.62
C LEU A 464 7.19 -15.43 -8.60
N LYS A 465 7.49 -15.99 -7.43
CA LYS A 465 7.84 -17.41 -7.27
C LYS A 465 6.76 -18.33 -7.84
N ASN A 466 5.50 -18.10 -7.46
CA ASN A 466 4.38 -18.92 -7.92
C ASN A 466 4.11 -18.76 -9.42
N LEU A 467 4.25 -17.55 -10.00
CA LEU A 467 4.13 -17.35 -11.45
C LEU A 467 5.22 -18.10 -12.21
N ILE A 468 6.48 -18.00 -11.78
CA ILE A 468 7.63 -18.70 -12.37
C ILE A 468 7.46 -20.23 -12.32
N ASP A 469 6.91 -20.77 -11.24
CA ASP A 469 6.68 -22.22 -11.12
C ASP A 469 5.45 -22.69 -11.91
N ILE A 470 4.39 -21.87 -12.00
CA ILE A 470 3.24 -22.15 -12.88
C ILE A 470 3.65 -22.20 -14.36
N GLU A 471 4.60 -21.35 -14.79
CA GLU A 471 5.10 -21.34 -16.18
C GLU A 471 5.97 -22.56 -16.54
N LYS A 472 6.45 -23.34 -15.56
CA LYS A 472 7.22 -24.58 -15.79
C LYS A 472 6.36 -25.84 -15.94
N ASP A 473 5.09 -25.77 -15.53
CA ASP A 473 4.15 -26.90 -15.48
C ASP A 473 3.24 -27.00 -16.73
N TRP A 474 3.64 -26.37 -17.86
CA TRP A 474 2.98 -26.40 -19.18
C TRP A 474 3.90 -26.96 -20.27
#